data_AF-R5FIP9-F1
#
_entry.id   AF-R5FIP9-F1
#
_cell.length_a   1.000
_cell.length_b   1.000
_cell.length_c   1.000
_cell.angle_alpha   90.00
_cell.angle_beta   90.00
_cell.angle_gamma   90.00
#
_symmetry.space_group_name_H-M   'P 1'
#
loop_
_entity.id
_entity.type
_entity.pdbx_description
1 polymer ?
#
loop_
_entity_poly.entity_id
_entity_poly.type
_entity_poly.pdbx_seq_one_letter_code
_entity_poly.pdbx_strand_id
1 'polypeptide(L)'
;MFNDLDFKKIFPLMTFESGEEETCRKYMETRGIYLYKQVYDALATWMPNVKEIKYKQFSNLIRYDKGIRDKLYIYLAAAEEYLRNIIFEELEIDNRPQDSTKIKLNISDLRTRTVEERNEESNLYYYSYAKNFDFGLIEKVFQKFKLAEKYGLIQSDIKEVRKLLRNKVMHHSMLLLSCFTDRQDIEKEIKTLEKGVEALYRLLPTLELREGSSVDGRISGGLTQAINKSNYPDGDIMKKPYDNIICLHKFKDGRFIL
;
A
#
# COMPACT_ATOMS: atom_id res chain seq x y z
N MET A 1 0.62 9.79 31.25
CA MET A 1 1.85 10.45 30.71
C MET A 1 1.52 11.65 29.81
N PHE A 2 0.33 11.72 29.18
CA PHE A 2 -0.07 12.82 28.29
C PHE A 2 -1.04 13.86 28.91
N ASN A 3 -1.48 13.65 30.15
CA ASN A 3 -2.37 14.60 30.85
C ASN A 3 -1.70 15.96 31.12
N ASP A 4 -0.38 15.98 31.29
CA ASP A 4 0.40 17.21 31.53
C ASP A 4 1.00 17.81 30.24
N LEU A 5 0.61 17.29 29.08
CA LEU A 5 1.12 17.77 27.79
C LEU A 5 0.53 19.15 27.47
N ASP A 6 1.38 20.16 27.34
CA ASP A 6 0.99 21.48 26.85
C ASP A 6 0.94 21.48 25.31
N PHE A 7 -0.27 21.32 24.78
CA PHE A 7 -0.51 21.30 23.33
C PHE A 7 -0.10 22.60 22.65
N LYS A 8 -0.26 23.75 23.31
CA LYS A 8 0.11 25.05 22.72
C LYS A 8 1.62 25.17 22.55
N LYS A 9 2.38 24.53 23.43
CA LYS A 9 3.84 24.50 23.31
C LYS A 9 4.32 23.63 22.14
N ILE A 10 3.67 22.49 21.92
CA ILE A 10 4.12 21.48 20.94
C ILE A 10 3.51 21.72 19.56
N PHE A 11 2.27 22.21 19.53
CA PHE A 11 1.45 22.43 18.34
C PHE A 11 0.85 23.85 18.37
N PRO A 12 1.68 24.91 18.31
CA PRO A 12 1.24 26.29 18.56
C PRO A 12 0.18 26.82 17.59
N LEU A 13 0.12 26.25 16.38
CA LEU A 13 -0.87 26.64 15.37
C LEU A 13 -2.13 25.76 15.40
N MET A 14 -2.18 24.72 16.23
CA MET A 14 -3.29 23.77 16.22
C MET A 14 -4.50 24.33 16.99
N THR A 15 -5.66 24.30 16.35
CA THR A 15 -6.94 24.73 16.94
C THR A 15 -7.90 23.55 17.04
N PHE A 16 -8.70 23.55 18.11
CA PHE A 16 -9.63 22.46 18.45
C PHE A 16 -11.06 23.00 18.57
N GLU A 17 -12.02 22.27 18.01
CA GLU A 17 -13.42 22.40 18.36
C GLU A 17 -13.73 21.69 19.69
N SER A 18 -14.93 21.91 20.23
CA SER A 18 -15.33 21.36 21.54
C SER A 18 -15.17 19.83 21.59
N GLY A 19 -14.39 19.33 22.56
CA GLY A 19 -14.14 17.89 22.77
C GLY A 19 -13.06 17.26 21.88
N GLU A 20 -12.53 17.98 20.88
CA GLU A 20 -11.51 17.45 19.98
C GLU A 20 -10.14 17.27 20.66
N GLU A 21 -9.78 18.16 21.60
CA GLU A 21 -8.49 18.08 22.31
C GLU A 21 -8.38 16.82 23.17
N GLU A 22 -9.43 16.46 23.90
CA GLU A 22 -9.46 15.23 24.70
C GLU A 22 -9.36 13.99 23.79
N THR A 23 -10.05 14.03 22.64
CA THR A 23 -9.96 12.98 21.63
C THR A 23 -8.54 12.85 21.07
N CYS A 24 -7.90 13.98 20.79
CA CYS A 24 -6.51 14.04 20.32
C CYS A 24 -5.55 13.41 21.35
N ARG A 25 -5.70 13.77 22.64
CA ARG A 25 -4.93 13.19 23.75
C ARG A 25 -5.04 11.66 23.76
N LYS A 26 -6.27 11.12 23.77
CA LYS A 26 -6.52 9.67 23.78
C LYS A 26 -5.84 8.94 22.62
N TYR A 27 -5.96 9.45 21.39
CA TYR A 27 -5.33 8.80 20.25
C TYR A 27 -3.80 8.93 20.24
N MET A 28 -3.26 10.03 20.77
CA MET A 28 -1.82 10.23 20.89
C MET A 28 -1.17 9.23 21.85
N GLU A 29 -1.89 8.76 22.87
CA GLU A 29 -1.39 7.71 23.78
C GLU A 29 -1.03 6.42 23.04
N THR A 30 -1.81 6.07 22.01
CA THR A 30 -1.60 4.83 21.23
C THR A 30 -0.54 4.97 20.13
N ARG A 31 -0.36 6.18 19.57
CA ARG A 31 0.45 6.41 18.37
C ARG A 31 1.76 7.13 18.65
N GLY A 32 1.91 7.69 19.84
CA GLY A 32 3.07 8.47 20.25
C GLY A 32 3.06 9.91 19.74
N ILE A 33 3.67 10.79 20.52
CA ILE A 33 3.77 12.23 20.23
C ILE A 33 4.59 12.54 18.96
N TYR A 34 5.61 11.75 18.65
CA TYR A 34 6.51 12.06 17.54
C TYR A 34 5.83 11.93 16.18
N LEU A 35 4.93 10.94 16.01
CA LEU A 35 4.10 10.85 14.81
C LEU A 35 3.21 12.10 14.69
N TYR A 36 2.62 12.54 15.81
CA TYR A 36 1.78 13.73 15.81
C TYR A 36 2.58 15.00 15.49
N LYS A 37 3.80 15.12 16.01
CA LYS A 37 4.69 16.23 15.71
C LYS A 37 5.09 16.25 14.23
N GLN A 38 5.42 15.10 13.65
CA GLN A 38 5.72 15.00 12.22
C GLN A 38 4.54 15.47 11.36
N VAL A 39 3.32 14.98 11.64
CA VAL A 39 2.12 15.35 10.89
C VAL A 39 1.83 16.85 11.02
N TYR A 40 2.01 17.41 12.23
CA TYR A 40 1.85 18.84 12.47
C TYR A 40 2.87 19.66 11.66
N ASP A 41 4.14 19.28 11.71
CA ASP A 41 5.21 19.97 10.99
C ASP A 41 5.01 19.88 9.48
N ALA A 42 4.62 18.72 8.97
CA ALA A 42 4.28 18.53 7.56
C ALA A 42 3.14 19.46 7.11
N LEU A 43 2.09 19.61 7.93
CA LEU A 43 1.00 20.55 7.60
C LEU A 43 1.45 22.01 7.69
N ALA A 44 2.30 22.34 8.66
CA ALA A 44 2.82 23.68 8.86
C ALA A 44 3.70 24.14 7.68
N THR A 45 4.50 23.25 7.11
CA THR A 45 5.37 23.54 5.95
C THR A 45 4.62 23.46 4.61
N TRP A 46 3.59 22.61 4.52
CA TRP A 46 2.82 22.41 3.29
C TRP A 46 2.00 23.64 2.90
N MET A 47 1.38 24.27 3.92
CA MET A 47 0.50 25.42 3.74
C MET A 47 1.28 26.74 3.81
N PRO A 48 1.34 27.54 2.73
CA PRO A 48 2.03 28.82 2.76
C PRO A 48 1.32 29.80 3.70
N ASN A 49 2.08 30.48 4.57
CA ASN A 49 1.58 31.48 5.52
C ASN A 49 0.46 30.97 6.45
N VAL A 50 0.53 29.69 6.85
CA VAL A 50 -0.45 29.09 7.77
C VAL A 50 -0.50 29.83 9.10
N LYS A 51 -1.71 30.24 9.50
CA LYS A 51 -1.98 30.87 10.80
C LYS A 51 -2.66 29.92 11.80
N GLU A 52 -3.39 28.95 11.28
CA GLU A 52 -4.08 27.93 12.06
C GLU A 52 -4.07 26.59 11.32
N ILE A 53 -4.02 25.50 12.07
CA ILE A 53 -4.19 24.12 11.60
C ILE A 53 -5.34 23.54 12.42
N LYS A 54 -6.50 23.34 11.78
CA LYS A 54 -7.65 22.75 12.48
C LYS A 54 -7.36 21.30 12.80
N TYR A 55 -7.70 20.83 14.00
CA TYR A 55 -7.52 19.43 14.36
C TYR A 55 -8.24 18.47 13.39
N LYS A 56 -9.36 18.90 12.81
CA LYS A 56 -10.02 18.16 11.72
C LYS A 56 -9.09 17.89 10.53
N GLN A 57 -8.33 18.89 10.07
CA GLN A 57 -7.37 18.75 8.96
C GLN A 57 -6.22 17.80 9.34
N PHE A 58 -5.69 18.00 10.55
CA PHE A 58 -4.65 17.15 11.14
C PHE A 58 -5.08 15.67 11.23
N SER A 59 -6.24 15.43 11.84
CA SER A 59 -6.77 14.07 12.03
C SER A 59 -7.21 13.43 10.72
N ASN A 60 -7.70 14.22 9.76
CA ASN A 60 -8.03 13.72 8.41
C ASN A 60 -6.81 13.17 7.69
N LEU A 61 -5.65 13.83 7.74
CA LEU A 61 -4.42 13.31 7.12
C LEU A 61 -4.03 11.94 7.70
N ILE A 62 -4.10 11.78 9.02
CA ILE A 62 -3.81 10.51 9.69
C ILE A 62 -4.82 9.41 9.29
N ARG A 63 -6.11 9.76 9.21
CA ARG A 63 -7.17 8.82 8.80
C ARG A 63 -7.03 8.43 7.32
N TYR A 64 -6.72 9.39 6.46
CA TYR A 64 -6.50 9.19 5.03
C TYR A 64 -5.34 8.25 4.79
N ASP A 65 -4.18 8.50 5.42
CA ASP A 65 -2.98 7.67 5.29
C ASP A 65 -3.26 6.20 5.68
N LYS A 66 -3.92 6.02 6.84
CA LYS A 66 -4.36 4.69 7.29
C LYS A 66 -5.35 4.06 6.30
N GLY A 67 -6.34 4.81 5.85
CA GLY A 67 -7.36 4.32 4.93
C GLY A 67 -6.75 3.80 3.63
N ILE A 68 -5.86 4.58 3.01
CA ILE A 68 -5.13 4.16 1.81
C ILE A 68 -4.26 2.93 2.08
N ARG A 69 -3.54 2.88 3.20
CA ARG A 69 -2.72 1.71 3.58
C ARG A 69 -3.53 0.44 3.66
N ASP A 70 -4.65 0.48 4.37
CA ASP A 70 -5.51 -0.69 4.59
C ASP A 70 -6.05 -1.21 3.24
N LYS A 71 -6.38 -0.30 2.31
CA LYS A 71 -6.78 -0.69 0.95
C LYS A 71 -5.63 -1.28 0.14
N LEU A 72 -4.47 -0.64 0.14
CA LEU A 72 -3.29 -1.12 -0.59
C LEU A 72 -2.85 -2.50 -0.10
N TYR A 73 -2.95 -2.78 1.19
CA TYR A 73 -2.63 -4.10 1.76
C TYR A 73 -3.44 -5.22 1.11
N ILE A 74 -4.74 -5.01 0.89
CA ILE A 74 -5.64 -6.00 0.25
C ILE A 74 -5.19 -6.28 -1.19
N TYR A 75 -4.92 -5.25 -1.98
CA TYR A 75 -4.53 -5.42 -3.38
C TYR A 75 -3.10 -5.96 -3.54
N LEU A 76 -2.19 -5.60 -2.63
CA LEU A 76 -0.86 -6.20 -2.56
C LEU A 76 -0.94 -7.69 -2.26
N ALA A 77 -1.82 -8.11 -1.35
CA ALA A 77 -2.03 -9.52 -1.04
C ALA A 77 -2.57 -10.28 -2.27
N ALA A 78 -3.56 -9.72 -2.98
CA ALA A 78 -4.09 -10.31 -4.20
C ALA A 78 -3.03 -10.43 -5.32
N ALA A 79 -2.18 -9.41 -5.48
CA ALA A 79 -1.07 -9.47 -6.44
C ALA A 79 -0.01 -10.50 -6.03
N GLU A 80 0.34 -10.60 -4.75
CA GLU A 80 1.30 -11.59 -4.24
C GLU A 80 0.77 -13.02 -4.44
N GLU A 81 -0.51 -13.26 -4.15
CA GLU A 81 -1.17 -14.55 -4.38
C GLU A 81 -1.17 -14.93 -5.86
N TYR A 82 -1.52 -13.99 -6.75
CA TYR A 82 -1.47 -14.22 -8.18
C TYR A 82 -0.06 -14.63 -8.67
N LEU A 83 0.98 -13.92 -8.23
CA LEU A 83 2.36 -14.25 -8.59
C LEU A 83 2.79 -15.62 -8.04
N ARG A 84 2.34 -15.99 -6.83
CA ARG A 84 2.59 -17.33 -6.28
C ARG A 84 1.90 -18.42 -7.10
N ASN A 85 0.66 -18.19 -7.52
CA ASN A 85 -0.07 -19.16 -8.34
C ASN A 85 0.65 -19.41 -9.67
N ILE A 86 1.15 -18.37 -10.33
CA ILE A 86 2.00 -18.54 -11.53
C ILE A 86 3.23 -19.41 -11.22
N ILE A 87 3.89 -19.19 -10.07
CA ILE A 87 5.04 -20.01 -9.67
C ILE A 87 4.65 -21.47 -9.48
N PHE A 88 3.51 -21.76 -8.84
CA PHE A 88 3.04 -23.13 -8.62
C PHE A 88 2.53 -23.82 -9.89
N GLU A 89 1.98 -23.07 -10.84
CA GLU A 89 1.56 -23.60 -12.14
C GLU A 89 2.76 -24.01 -13.01
N GLU A 90 3.85 -23.24 -12.93
CA GLU A 90 4.98 -23.35 -13.85
C GLU A 90 6.17 -24.11 -13.31
N LEU A 91 6.37 -24.09 -11.99
CA LEU A 91 7.56 -24.61 -11.34
C LEU A 91 7.22 -25.73 -10.36
N GLU A 92 8.20 -26.58 -10.12
CA GLU A 92 8.13 -27.66 -9.16
C GLU A 92 9.46 -27.85 -8.43
N ILE A 93 9.40 -28.59 -7.33
CA ILE A 93 10.55 -29.08 -6.59
C ILE A 93 10.39 -30.60 -6.36
N ASP A 94 11.48 -31.34 -6.51
CA ASP A 94 11.42 -32.81 -6.43
C ASP A 94 11.11 -33.31 -5.01
N ASN A 95 11.50 -32.53 -4.00
CA ASN A 95 11.41 -32.95 -2.60
C ASN A 95 10.31 -32.21 -1.85
N ARG A 96 9.32 -32.97 -1.38
CA ARG A 96 8.32 -32.49 -0.40
C ARG A 96 8.97 -32.32 0.97
N PRO A 97 8.72 -31.22 1.69
CA PRO A 97 9.29 -31.02 3.01
C PRO A 97 8.58 -31.85 4.07
N GLN A 98 9.35 -32.35 5.05
CA GLN A 98 8.78 -33.02 6.22
C GLN A 98 8.15 -32.02 7.21
N ASP A 99 8.72 -30.81 7.33
CA ASP A 99 8.19 -29.71 8.16
C ASP A 99 8.17 -28.41 7.33
N SER A 100 6.98 -28.00 6.91
CA SER A 100 6.75 -26.80 6.10
C SER A 100 6.96 -25.48 6.84
N THR A 101 7.05 -25.49 8.18
CA THR A 101 7.13 -24.25 8.99
C THR A 101 8.56 -23.76 9.25
N LYS A 102 9.55 -24.63 9.04
CA LYS A 102 10.98 -24.33 9.27
C LYS A 102 11.80 -24.29 7.99
N ILE A 103 11.18 -24.55 6.85
CA ILE A 103 11.88 -24.64 5.57
C ILE A 103 12.20 -23.28 4.95
N LYS A 104 13.25 -23.26 4.14
CA LYS A 104 13.57 -22.19 3.21
C LYS A 104 13.49 -22.73 1.78
N LEU A 105 12.90 -21.96 0.89
CA LEU A 105 12.87 -22.26 -0.54
C LEU A 105 14.15 -21.72 -1.21
N ASN A 106 14.96 -22.59 -1.82
CA ASN A 106 16.09 -22.15 -2.66
C ASN A 106 15.68 -22.15 -4.13
N ILE A 107 16.02 -21.07 -4.83
CA ILE A 107 15.69 -20.93 -6.26
C ILE A 107 16.44 -21.97 -7.12
N SER A 108 17.59 -22.49 -6.65
CA SER A 108 18.33 -23.57 -7.31
C SER A 108 17.54 -24.87 -7.41
N ASP A 109 16.65 -25.11 -6.46
CA ASP A 109 15.94 -26.38 -6.30
C ASP A 109 14.64 -26.38 -7.13
N LEU A 110 14.28 -25.21 -7.67
CA LEU A 110 13.15 -25.05 -8.58
C LEU A 110 13.52 -25.52 -9.99
N ARG A 111 12.59 -26.22 -10.62
CA ARG A 111 12.62 -26.57 -12.05
C ARG A 111 11.26 -26.29 -12.69
N THR A 112 11.23 -26.24 -14.02
CA THR A 112 9.95 -26.15 -14.75
C THR A 112 9.18 -27.46 -14.63
N ARG A 113 7.86 -27.36 -14.47
CA ARG A 113 6.93 -28.49 -14.52
C ARG A 113 6.90 -29.13 -15.90
N THR A 114 6.81 -30.45 -15.95
CA THR A 114 6.45 -31.16 -17.19
C THR A 114 4.96 -31.00 -17.47
N VAL A 115 4.50 -31.43 -18.65
CA VAL A 115 3.09 -31.32 -19.03
C VAL A 115 2.22 -32.23 -18.16
N GLU A 116 2.74 -33.39 -17.79
CA GLU A 116 2.07 -34.42 -16.99
C GLU A 116 1.84 -33.92 -15.55
N GLU A 117 2.85 -33.27 -14.96
CA GLU A 117 2.82 -32.77 -13.57
C GLU A 117 1.81 -31.65 -13.33
N ARG A 118 1.31 -30.98 -14.39
CA ARG A 118 0.34 -29.88 -14.23
C ARG A 118 -0.98 -30.32 -13.63
N ASN A 119 -1.33 -31.60 -13.76
CA ASN A 119 -2.55 -32.18 -13.20
C ASN A 119 -2.29 -32.95 -11.89
N GLU A 120 -1.06 -32.90 -11.36
CA GLU A 120 -0.65 -33.60 -10.15
C GLU A 120 -0.49 -32.63 -8.96
N GLU A 121 -0.41 -33.21 -7.75
CA GLU A 121 -0.16 -32.45 -6.53
C GLU A 121 1.21 -31.76 -6.59
N SER A 122 1.29 -30.49 -6.18
CA SER A 122 2.55 -29.75 -6.15
C SER A 122 3.29 -29.95 -4.83
N ASN A 123 4.53 -30.45 -4.89
CA ASN A 123 5.42 -30.43 -3.74
C ASN A 123 5.80 -28.99 -3.35
N LEU A 124 5.96 -28.11 -4.34
CA LEU A 124 6.29 -26.71 -4.17
C LEU A 124 5.21 -25.95 -3.40
N TYR A 125 3.94 -26.33 -3.52
CA TYR A 125 2.85 -25.72 -2.75
C TYR A 125 3.07 -25.81 -1.22
N TYR A 126 3.71 -26.88 -0.73
CA TYR A 126 4.06 -27.03 0.69
C TYR A 126 5.14 -26.04 1.16
N TYR A 127 5.84 -25.39 0.24
CA TYR A 127 6.77 -24.30 0.53
C TYR A 127 6.08 -22.94 0.62
N SER A 128 4.76 -22.84 0.40
CA SER A 128 4.00 -21.58 0.56
C SER A 128 4.24 -20.90 1.92
N TYR A 129 4.45 -21.70 2.98
CA TYR A 129 4.76 -21.25 4.35
C TYR A 129 6.26 -21.09 4.65
N ALA A 130 7.14 -21.32 3.66
CA ALA A 130 8.57 -21.14 3.84
C ALA A 130 8.86 -19.69 4.24
N LYS A 131 9.70 -19.50 5.27
CA LYS A 131 9.93 -18.18 5.89
C LYS A 131 10.45 -17.12 4.93
N ASN A 132 11.13 -17.53 3.87
CA ASN A 132 11.73 -16.67 2.86
C ASN A 132 10.92 -16.62 1.57
N PHE A 133 9.78 -17.30 1.46
CA PHE A 133 8.92 -17.17 0.30
C PHE A 133 8.10 -15.90 0.46
N ASP A 134 8.75 -14.76 0.24
CA ASP A 134 8.19 -13.42 0.29
C ASP A 134 8.26 -12.76 -1.11
N PHE A 135 7.73 -11.55 -1.24
CA PHE A 135 7.77 -10.78 -2.48
C PHE A 135 9.20 -10.60 -3.04
N GLY A 136 10.22 -10.56 -2.18
CA GLY A 136 11.63 -10.48 -2.58
C GLY A 136 12.14 -11.76 -3.24
N LEU A 137 11.73 -12.94 -2.75
CA LEU A 137 12.01 -14.21 -3.42
C LEU A 137 11.18 -14.36 -4.70
N ILE A 138 9.90 -13.99 -4.67
CA ILE A 138 9.01 -14.01 -5.84
C ILE A 138 9.63 -13.23 -7.00
N GLU A 139 10.08 -11.98 -6.78
CA GLU A 139 10.74 -11.18 -7.83
C GLU A 139 11.93 -11.92 -8.47
N LYS A 140 12.77 -12.57 -7.64
CA LYS A 140 13.95 -13.31 -8.11
C LYS A 140 13.58 -14.56 -8.91
N VAL A 141 12.54 -15.28 -8.48
CA VAL A 141 12.01 -16.45 -9.19
C VAL A 141 11.49 -16.02 -10.56
N PHE A 142 10.66 -14.98 -10.62
CA PHE A 142 10.17 -14.41 -11.88
C PHE A 142 11.30 -14.01 -12.82
N GLN A 143 12.35 -13.37 -12.28
CA GLN A 143 13.51 -12.96 -13.07
C GLN A 143 14.30 -14.16 -13.63
N LYS A 144 14.53 -15.21 -12.82
CA LYS A 144 15.30 -16.39 -13.22
C LYS A 144 14.58 -17.20 -14.30
N PHE A 145 13.29 -17.45 -14.10
CA PHE A 145 12.48 -18.32 -14.96
C PHE A 145 11.70 -17.57 -16.05
N LYS A 146 11.91 -16.24 -16.17
CA LYS A 146 11.26 -15.38 -17.19
C LYS A 146 9.73 -15.46 -17.17
N LEU A 147 9.15 -15.68 -15.98
CA LEU A 147 7.71 -15.88 -15.81
C LEU A 147 6.90 -14.63 -16.16
N ALA A 148 7.47 -13.43 -15.96
CA ALA A 148 6.79 -12.18 -16.31
C ALA A 148 6.46 -12.12 -17.80
N GLU A 149 7.45 -12.37 -18.67
CA GLU A 149 7.28 -12.37 -20.13
C GLU A 149 6.24 -13.40 -20.56
N LYS A 150 6.31 -14.62 -20.00
CA LYS A 150 5.38 -15.70 -20.32
C LYS A 150 3.92 -15.36 -20.03
N TYR A 151 3.65 -14.58 -18.98
CA TYR A 151 2.30 -14.21 -18.55
C TYR A 151 1.92 -12.78 -18.98
N GLY A 152 2.68 -12.14 -19.87
CA GLY A 152 2.39 -10.79 -20.34
C GLY A 152 2.53 -9.70 -19.25
N LEU A 153 3.25 -10.01 -18.17
CA LEU A 153 3.57 -9.07 -17.10
C LEU A 153 4.89 -8.36 -17.36
N ILE A 154 5.08 -7.20 -16.74
CA ILE A 154 6.32 -6.43 -16.85
C ILE A 154 7.18 -6.70 -15.61
N GLN A 155 8.39 -7.24 -15.80
CA GLN A 155 9.31 -7.54 -14.69
C GLN A 155 9.64 -6.29 -13.85
N SER A 156 9.71 -5.11 -14.48
CA SER A 156 9.94 -3.85 -13.75
C SER A 156 8.77 -3.49 -12.83
N ASP A 157 7.52 -3.79 -13.20
CA ASP A 157 6.36 -3.54 -12.34
C ASP A 157 6.43 -4.39 -11.06
N ILE A 158 6.79 -5.67 -11.16
CA ILE A 158 6.99 -6.55 -9.97
C ILE A 158 8.04 -5.95 -9.02
N LYS A 159 9.15 -5.47 -9.58
CA LYS A 159 10.23 -4.83 -8.83
C LYS A 159 9.79 -3.50 -8.21
N GLU A 160 9.02 -2.69 -8.93
CA GLU A 160 8.49 -1.41 -8.45
C GLU A 160 7.46 -1.61 -7.34
N VAL A 161 6.53 -2.56 -7.49
CA VAL A 161 5.58 -2.93 -6.44
C VAL A 161 6.32 -3.31 -5.16
N ARG A 162 7.36 -4.15 -5.23
CA ARG A 162 8.14 -4.51 -4.04
C ARG A 162 8.83 -3.28 -3.42
N LYS A 163 9.59 -2.53 -4.23
CA LYS A 163 10.49 -1.47 -3.75
C LYS A 163 9.77 -0.22 -3.31
N LEU A 164 8.77 0.21 -4.08
CA LEU A 164 8.12 1.51 -3.93
C LEU A 164 6.84 1.43 -3.10
N LEU A 165 6.15 0.28 -3.11
CA LEU A 165 4.82 0.15 -2.50
C LEU A 165 4.80 -0.82 -1.33
N ARG A 166 5.08 -2.11 -1.56
CA ARG A 166 4.91 -3.19 -0.56
C ARG A 166 5.67 -2.88 0.72
N ASN A 167 6.95 -2.52 0.63
CA ASN A 167 7.73 -2.21 1.81
C ASN A 167 7.11 -1.04 2.60
N LYS A 168 6.71 0.04 1.92
CA LYS A 168 6.09 1.20 2.57
C LYS A 168 4.78 0.87 3.26
N VAL A 169 3.90 0.12 2.60
CA VAL A 169 2.60 -0.33 3.17
C VAL A 169 2.79 -1.15 4.44
N MET A 170 3.83 -2.00 4.47
CA MET A 170 4.16 -2.86 5.60
C MET A 170 4.91 -2.15 6.75
N HIS A 171 5.52 -0.98 6.51
CA HIS A 171 6.23 -0.22 7.55
C HIS A 171 5.29 0.69 8.33
N HIS A 172 5.38 0.73 9.67
CA HIS A 172 4.49 1.52 10.53
C HIS A 172 4.65 3.06 10.47
N SER A 173 5.38 3.61 9.49
CA SER A 173 5.51 5.06 9.23
C SER A 173 4.42 5.57 8.30
N MET A 174 4.10 6.88 8.32
CA MET A 174 3.16 7.50 7.37
C MET A 174 3.51 7.15 5.92
N LEU A 175 2.53 6.76 5.09
CA LEU A 175 2.74 6.47 3.67
C LEU A 175 3.03 7.72 2.85
N LEU A 176 2.28 8.79 3.07
CA LEU A 176 2.41 10.02 2.29
C LEU A 176 3.64 10.84 2.68
N LEU A 177 4.04 10.75 3.96
CA LEU A 177 5.11 11.57 4.51
C LEU A 177 6.43 10.80 4.63
N SER A 178 6.39 9.47 4.74
CA SER A 178 7.55 8.67 5.18
C SER A 178 8.10 9.21 6.50
N CYS A 179 9.31 9.77 6.48
CA CYS A 179 9.95 10.48 7.60
C CYS A 179 10.02 12.02 7.40
N PHE A 180 9.52 12.53 6.27
CA PHE A 180 9.70 13.92 5.88
C PHE A 180 8.65 14.84 6.50
N THR A 181 9.05 16.10 6.65
CA THR A 181 8.18 17.22 7.01
C THR A 181 8.23 18.34 5.98
N ASP A 182 9.19 18.33 5.04
CA ASP A 182 9.31 19.38 4.03
C ASP A 182 8.47 19.09 2.80
N ARG A 183 7.77 20.12 2.29
CA ARG A 183 6.85 19.99 1.16
C ARG A 183 7.46 19.31 -0.06
N GLN A 184 8.67 19.70 -0.46
CA GLN A 184 9.32 19.15 -1.66
C GLN A 184 9.61 17.64 -1.53
N ASP A 185 9.97 17.18 -0.34
CA ASP A 185 10.26 15.77 -0.11
C ASP A 185 8.98 14.95 0.05
N ILE A 186 7.94 15.52 0.67
CA ILE A 186 6.60 14.92 0.70
C ILE A 186 6.06 14.78 -0.73
N GLU A 187 6.21 15.79 -1.59
CA GLU A 187 5.79 15.70 -3.01
C GLU A 187 6.53 14.60 -3.78
N LYS A 188 7.83 14.39 -3.52
CA LYS A 188 8.59 13.27 -4.10
C LYS A 188 8.10 11.93 -3.57
N GLU A 189 7.75 11.87 -2.29
CA GLU A 189 7.26 10.66 -1.64
C GLU A 189 5.90 10.24 -2.20
N ILE A 190 4.98 11.19 -2.38
CA ILE A 190 3.69 11.00 -3.05
C ILE A 190 3.90 10.44 -4.46
N LYS A 191 4.73 11.10 -5.28
CA LYS A 191 5.02 10.62 -6.65
C LYS A 191 5.62 9.21 -6.67
N THR A 192 6.42 8.86 -5.67
CA THR A 192 7.00 7.52 -5.55
C THR A 192 5.95 6.48 -5.20
N LEU A 193 5.04 6.82 -4.27
CA LEU A 193 3.91 5.98 -3.91
C LEU A 193 2.98 5.76 -5.10
N GLU A 194 2.66 6.82 -5.84
CA GLU A 194 1.82 6.80 -7.04
C GLU A 194 2.36 5.85 -8.10
N LYS A 195 3.65 5.95 -8.45
CA LYS A 195 4.30 5.00 -9.36
C LYS A 195 4.16 3.54 -8.90
N GLY A 196 4.31 3.30 -7.59
CA GLY A 196 4.11 1.98 -7.01
C GLY A 196 2.67 1.47 -7.18
N VAL A 197 1.68 2.35 -7.00
CA VAL A 197 0.25 2.02 -7.18
C VAL A 197 -0.10 1.78 -8.65
N GLU A 198 0.47 2.55 -9.58
CA GLU A 198 0.31 2.31 -11.03
C GLU A 198 0.91 0.95 -11.45
N ALA A 199 2.08 0.59 -10.91
CA ALA A 199 2.69 -0.72 -11.13
C ALA A 199 1.82 -1.85 -10.55
N LEU A 200 1.24 -1.64 -9.35
CA LEU A 200 0.31 -2.60 -8.76
C LEU A 200 -0.93 -2.78 -9.63
N TYR A 201 -1.51 -1.69 -10.14
CA TYR A 201 -2.65 -1.76 -11.04
C TYR A 201 -2.38 -2.66 -12.25
N ARG A 202 -1.23 -2.49 -12.91
CA ARG A 202 -0.85 -3.31 -14.07
C ARG A 202 -0.58 -4.77 -13.70
N LEU A 203 -0.16 -5.03 -12.46
CA LEU A 203 0.13 -6.36 -11.95
C LEU A 203 -1.12 -7.17 -11.57
N LEU A 204 -2.21 -6.49 -11.18
CA LEU A 204 -3.44 -7.17 -10.76
C LEU A 204 -4.03 -7.99 -11.92
N PRO A 205 -4.46 -9.25 -11.70
CA PRO A 205 -4.77 -10.18 -12.79
C PRO A 205 -6.08 -9.92 -13.52
N THR A 206 -7.07 -9.29 -12.86
CA THR A 206 -8.41 -9.15 -13.43
C THR A 206 -8.86 -7.70 -13.51
N LEU A 207 -9.82 -7.44 -14.40
CA LEU A 207 -10.42 -6.11 -14.52
C LEU A 207 -11.21 -5.75 -13.26
N GLU A 208 -11.83 -6.70 -12.58
CA GLU A 208 -12.57 -6.48 -11.34
C GLU A 208 -11.64 -6.01 -10.20
N LEU A 209 -10.43 -6.57 -10.10
CA LEU A 209 -9.45 -6.11 -9.12
C LEU A 209 -8.91 -4.71 -9.45
N ARG A 210 -8.84 -4.36 -10.74
CA ARG A 210 -8.36 -3.05 -11.21
C ARG A 210 -9.42 -1.96 -11.06
N GLU A 211 -10.59 -2.17 -11.66
CA GLU A 211 -11.65 -1.17 -11.83
C GLU A 211 -12.90 -1.42 -10.99
N GLY A 212 -13.06 -2.63 -10.47
CA GLY A 212 -14.25 -3.04 -9.74
C GLY A 212 -15.29 -3.70 -10.64
N SER A 213 -16.40 -4.11 -10.04
CA SER A 213 -17.54 -4.73 -10.74
C SER A 213 -18.73 -3.79 -10.74
N SER A 214 -19.43 -3.69 -11.87
CA SER A 214 -20.66 -2.91 -12.00
C SER A 214 -21.87 -3.79 -11.68
N VAL A 215 -22.65 -3.40 -10.68
CA VAL A 215 -23.95 -4.01 -10.34
C VAL A 215 -24.97 -2.88 -10.27
N ASP A 216 -26.05 -2.97 -11.05
CA ASP A 216 -27.11 -1.96 -11.14
C ASP A 216 -26.61 -0.52 -11.39
N GLY A 217 -25.58 -0.39 -12.23
CA GLY A 217 -24.96 0.91 -12.55
C GLY A 217 -24.08 1.50 -11.45
N ARG A 218 -23.85 0.77 -10.35
CA ARG A 218 -22.91 1.12 -9.28
C ARG A 218 -21.66 0.27 -9.39
N ILE A 219 -20.51 0.92 -9.51
CA ILE A 219 -19.21 0.24 -9.42
C ILE A 219 -18.93 -0.07 -7.96
N SER A 220 -18.49 -1.30 -7.67
CA SER A 220 -18.07 -1.72 -6.34
C SER A 220 -16.73 -2.45 -6.40
N GLY A 221 -15.82 -2.10 -5.49
CA GLY A 221 -14.48 -2.69 -5.45
C GLY A 221 -13.54 -2.08 -6.49
N GLY A 222 -12.40 -2.74 -6.71
CA GLY A 222 -11.36 -2.26 -7.61
C GLY A 222 -10.37 -1.31 -6.95
N LEU A 223 -9.09 -1.43 -7.33
CA LEU A 223 -8.03 -0.56 -6.87
C LEU A 223 -8.34 0.90 -7.22
N THR A 224 -8.84 1.18 -8.43
CA THR A 224 -9.23 2.52 -8.86
C THR A 224 -10.21 3.16 -7.88
N GLN A 225 -11.30 2.46 -7.57
CA GLN A 225 -12.30 2.95 -6.65
C GLN A 225 -11.77 3.06 -5.23
N ALA A 226 -10.94 2.11 -4.78
CA ALA A 226 -10.40 2.09 -3.43
C ALA A 226 -9.45 3.27 -3.16
N ILE A 227 -8.62 3.64 -4.14
CA ILE A 227 -7.75 4.83 -4.05
C ILE A 227 -8.60 6.10 -4.03
N ASN A 228 -9.53 6.24 -4.97
CA ASN A 228 -10.33 7.46 -5.07
C ASN A 228 -11.30 7.65 -3.90
N LYS A 229 -11.89 6.58 -3.34
CA LYS A 229 -12.83 6.66 -2.20
C LYS A 229 -12.22 7.31 -0.95
N SER A 230 -10.90 7.28 -0.80
CA SER A 230 -10.23 7.97 0.30
C SER A 230 -10.27 9.50 0.16
N ASN A 231 -10.41 10.03 -1.06
CA ASN A 231 -10.40 11.46 -1.31
C ASN A 231 -11.67 12.02 -1.94
N TYR A 232 -12.52 11.17 -2.53
CA TYR A 232 -13.71 11.56 -3.28
C TYR A 232 -14.92 10.78 -2.80
N PRO A 233 -16.08 11.43 -2.59
CA PRO A 233 -17.32 10.73 -2.24
C PRO A 233 -17.64 9.62 -3.25
N ASP A 234 -17.87 8.41 -2.74
CA ASP A 234 -18.11 7.18 -3.53
C ASP A 234 -16.98 6.77 -4.49
N GLY A 235 -15.84 7.47 -4.45
CA GLY A 235 -14.73 7.31 -5.39
C GLY A 235 -14.93 8.04 -6.72
N ASP A 236 -15.94 8.91 -6.80
CA ASP A 236 -16.23 9.69 -8.01
C ASP A 236 -15.35 10.94 -8.06
N ILE A 237 -14.31 10.88 -8.89
CA ILE A 237 -13.33 11.97 -9.08
C ILE A 237 -13.93 13.26 -9.67
N MET A 238 -15.18 13.23 -10.14
CA MET A 238 -15.91 14.41 -10.60
C MET A 238 -16.59 15.16 -9.46
N LYS A 239 -16.78 14.52 -8.29
CA LYS A 239 -17.33 15.17 -7.10
C LYS A 239 -16.26 16.01 -6.41
N LYS A 240 -16.72 16.97 -5.60
CA LYS A 240 -15.83 17.76 -4.74
C LYS A 240 -15.05 16.82 -3.80
N PRO A 241 -13.71 16.91 -3.75
CA PRO A 241 -12.93 16.08 -2.84
C PRO A 241 -13.23 16.42 -1.38
N TYR A 242 -12.91 15.48 -0.50
CA TYR A 242 -12.81 15.76 0.93
C TYR A 242 -11.70 16.78 1.21
N ASP A 243 -11.75 17.40 2.39
CA ASP A 243 -10.78 18.41 2.83
C ASP A 243 -9.45 17.77 3.29
N ASN A 244 -8.85 16.93 2.44
CA ASN A 244 -7.55 16.33 2.66
C ASN A 244 -6.48 17.22 2.01
N ILE A 245 -5.62 17.81 2.83
CA ILE A 245 -4.62 18.79 2.39
C ILE A 245 -3.45 18.13 1.65
N ILE A 246 -3.00 16.99 2.18
CA ILE A 246 -1.93 16.16 1.60
C ILE A 246 -2.57 14.83 1.24
N CYS A 247 -2.64 14.53 -0.06
CA CYS A 247 -3.29 13.34 -0.57
C CYS A 247 -2.66 12.91 -1.90
N LEU A 248 -3.01 11.70 -2.34
CA LEU A 248 -2.70 11.24 -3.69
C LEU A 248 -3.51 12.04 -4.73
N HIS A 249 -2.98 12.15 -5.94
CA HIS A 249 -3.70 12.72 -7.07
C HIS A 249 -4.89 11.84 -7.51
N LYS A 250 -5.70 12.32 -8.46
CA LYS A 250 -6.83 11.55 -8.99
C LYS A 250 -6.30 10.31 -9.71
N PHE A 251 -6.86 9.16 -9.43
CA PHE A 251 -6.42 7.92 -10.05
C PHE A 251 -7.47 7.45 -11.08
N LYS A 252 -7.07 7.32 -12.34
CA LYS A 252 -7.96 6.96 -13.45
C LYS A 252 -7.22 6.14 -14.50
N ASP A 253 -7.85 5.08 -15.00
CA ASP A 253 -7.31 4.24 -16.07
C ASP A 253 -5.88 3.74 -15.78
N GLY A 254 -5.64 3.38 -14.51
CA GLY A 254 -4.34 2.89 -14.03
C GLY A 254 -3.24 3.96 -13.89
N ARG A 255 -3.57 5.25 -13.91
CA ARG A 255 -2.61 6.36 -13.81
C ARG A 255 -3.09 7.50 -12.91
N PHE A 256 -2.15 8.21 -12.30
CA PHE A 256 -2.43 9.43 -11.56
C PHE A 256 -2.48 10.65 -12.50
N ILE A 257 -3.50 11.50 -12.32
CA ILE A 257 -3.72 12.73 -13.08
C ILE A 257 -3.88 13.92 -12.13
N LEU A 258 -3.33 15.07 -12.54
CA LEU A 258 -3.43 16.34 -11.81
C LEU A 258 -4.88 16.88 -11.79
#